data_AF-T1AHT7-F1
#
_entry.id   AF-T1AHT7-F1
#
_cell.length_a   1.000
_cell.length_b   1.000
_cell.length_c   1.000
_cell.angle_alpha   90.00
_cell.angle_beta   90.00
_cell.angle_gamma   90.00
#
_symmetry.space_group_name_H-M   'P 1'
#
loop_
_entity.id
_entity.type
_entity.pdbx_description
1 polymer ?
#
loop_
_entity_poly.entity_id
_entity_poly.type
_entity_poly.pdbx_seq_one_letter_code
_entity_poly.pdbx_strand_id
1 'polypeptide(L)'
;MTDPTLDELAEELAEFDVPEKKGGRSPREERIIVGFEEIRRFVDQYGRAPRHGEGHDIFERLYAVRLDRLRALEDCRSVLAPLDRQGLLSGEPVAAAPTEAIDEDELMAELRGAADSNDITELRHVRASAEKRAAEEIAN
;
A
#
# COMPACT_ATOMS: atom_id res chain seq x y z
N MET A 1 55.04 2.27 33.10
CA MET A 1 53.88 1.95 32.24
C MET A 1 53.43 3.27 31.67
N THR A 2 53.57 3.46 30.37
CA THR A 2 53.09 4.68 29.69
C THR A 2 51.58 4.53 29.56
N ASP A 3 50.81 5.53 29.99
CA ASP A 3 49.37 5.52 29.78
C ASP A 3 49.10 5.66 28.27
N PRO A 4 48.25 4.80 27.69
CA PRO A 4 47.90 4.88 26.28
C PRO A 4 47.20 6.20 25.99
N THR A 5 47.54 6.80 24.86
CA THR A 5 46.91 8.02 24.36
C THR A 5 45.49 7.73 23.84
N LEU A 6 44.66 8.77 23.77
CA LEU A 6 43.28 8.63 23.26
C LEU A 6 43.22 8.04 21.84
N ASP A 7 44.19 8.38 21.00
CA ASP A 7 44.26 7.89 19.62
C ASP A 7 44.64 6.40 19.57
N GLU A 8 45.58 5.95 20.41
CA GLU A 8 45.95 4.53 20.54
C GLU A 8 44.76 3.68 21.02
N LEU A 9 43.99 4.21 21.99
CA LEU A 9 42.79 3.54 22.49
C LEU A 9 41.69 3.44 21.42
N ALA A 10 41.58 4.45 20.55
CA ALA A 10 40.61 4.45 19.46
C ALA A 10 40.96 3.41 18.38
N GLU A 11 42.25 3.25 18.07
CA GLU A 11 42.72 2.21 17.13
C GLU A 11 42.48 0.80 17.66
N GLU A 12 42.71 0.55 18.96
CA GLU A 12 42.42 -0.75 19.58
C GLU A 12 40.92 -1.09 19.57
N LEU A 13 40.05 -0.08 19.69
CA LEU A 13 38.61 -0.26 19.64
C LEU A 13 38.07 -0.40 18.21
N ALA A 14 38.80 0.06 17.19
CA ALA A 14 38.38 -0.02 15.79
C ALA A 14 38.25 -1.48 15.29
N GLU A 15 38.98 -2.43 15.86
CA GLU A 15 38.84 -3.86 15.56
C GLU A 15 37.49 -4.45 16.03
N PHE A 16 36.89 -3.85 17.06
CA PHE A 16 35.59 -4.24 17.60
C PHE A 16 34.43 -3.49 16.96
N ASP A 17 34.72 -2.56 16.05
CA ASP A 17 33.70 -1.79 15.36
C ASP A 17 32.93 -2.72 14.40
N VAL A 18 31.61 -2.67 14.48
CA VAL A 18 30.76 -3.52 13.64
C VAL A 18 30.95 -3.05 12.21
N PRO A 19 31.34 -3.91 11.25
CA PRO A 19 31.52 -3.49 9.87
C PRO A 19 30.21 -2.86 9.40
N GLU A 20 30.26 -1.57 9.02
CA GLU A 20 29.11 -0.90 8.41
C GLU A 20 28.63 -1.80 7.27
N LYS A 21 27.41 -2.34 7.41
CA LYS A 21 26.81 -3.16 6.35
C LYS A 21 26.82 -2.30 5.10
N LYS A 22 27.69 -2.64 4.15
CA LYS A 22 27.75 -2.02 2.83
C LYS A 22 26.37 -2.10 2.17
N GLY A 23 25.61 -1.00 2.29
CA GLY A 23 24.83 -0.37 1.23
C GLY A 23 23.78 -1.19 0.48
N GLY A 24 22.99 -2.02 1.17
CA GLY A 24 21.78 -2.61 0.60
C GLY A 24 20.54 -1.92 1.14
N ARG A 25 19.57 -1.58 0.27
CA ARG A 25 18.25 -1.12 0.71
C ARG A 25 17.58 -2.20 1.55
N SER A 26 16.82 -1.82 2.56
CA SER A 26 16.07 -2.82 3.33
C SER A 26 14.99 -3.49 2.45
N PRO A 27 14.58 -4.75 2.74
CA PRO A 27 13.48 -5.40 2.03
C PRO A 27 12.16 -4.61 2.07
N ARG A 28 12.02 -3.70 3.04
CA ARG A 28 10.89 -2.76 3.12
C ARG A 28 11.05 -1.63 2.12
N GLU A 29 12.23 -1.00 2.06
CA GLU A 29 12.54 0.05 1.08
C GLU A 29 12.39 -0.44 -0.35
N GLU A 30 12.88 -1.64 -0.67
CA GLU A 30 12.74 -2.21 -2.01
C GLU A 30 11.26 -2.37 -2.41
N ARG A 31 10.41 -2.88 -1.50
CA ARG A 31 8.97 -2.99 -1.75
C ARG A 31 8.30 -1.62 -1.90
N ILE A 32 8.75 -0.62 -1.15
CA ILE A 32 8.26 0.76 -1.28
C ILE A 32 8.62 1.29 -2.67
N ILE A 33 9.85 1.08 -3.11
CA ILE A 33 10.37 1.55 -4.40
C ILE A 33 9.68 0.87 -5.57
N VAL A 34 9.61 -0.46 -5.58
CA VAL A 34 8.92 -1.21 -6.64
C VAL A 34 7.48 -0.74 -6.80
N GLY A 35 6.75 -0.57 -5.70
CA GLY A 35 5.38 -0.10 -5.79
C GLY A 35 5.24 1.39 -6.13
N PHE A 36 6.26 2.21 -5.95
CA PHE A 36 6.29 3.58 -6.46
C PHE A 36 6.61 3.63 -7.96
N GLU A 37 7.43 2.70 -8.45
CA GLU A 37 7.73 2.58 -9.89
C GLU A 37 6.49 2.25 -10.72
N GLU A 38 5.56 1.44 -10.20
CA GLU A 38 4.27 1.18 -10.85
C GLU A 38 3.44 2.45 -11.02
N ILE A 39 3.41 3.29 -9.99
CA ILE A 39 2.72 4.59 -10.02
C ILE A 39 3.41 5.52 -11.04
N ARG A 40 4.73 5.54 -11.07
CA ARG A 40 5.48 6.34 -12.05
C ARG A 40 5.21 5.91 -13.48
N ARG A 41 5.16 4.59 -13.75
CA ARG A 41 4.79 4.03 -15.06
C ARG A 41 3.38 4.42 -15.46
N PHE A 42 2.43 4.39 -14.52
CA PHE A 42 1.08 4.89 -14.77
C PHE A 42 1.11 6.37 -15.19
N VAL A 43 1.86 7.20 -14.47
CA VAL A 43 1.98 8.63 -14.81
C VAL A 43 2.65 8.85 -16.15
N ASP A 44 3.70 8.09 -16.49
CA ASP A 44 4.36 8.16 -17.79
C ASP A 44 3.40 7.77 -18.93
N GLN A 45 2.50 6.81 -18.69
CA GLN A 45 1.52 6.35 -19.68
C GLN A 45 0.34 7.31 -19.86
N TYR A 46 -0.22 7.82 -18.75
CA TYR A 46 -1.46 8.59 -18.75
C TYR A 46 -1.27 10.11 -18.59
N GLY A 47 -0.05 10.57 -18.31
CA GLY A 47 0.30 11.97 -18.13
C GLY A 47 -0.28 12.62 -16.86
N ARG A 48 -0.84 11.82 -15.94
CA ARG A 48 -1.49 12.30 -14.71
C ARG A 48 -1.28 11.34 -13.55
N ALA A 49 -1.39 11.86 -12.32
CA ALA A 49 -1.44 11.03 -11.12
C ALA A 49 -2.70 10.16 -11.07
N PRO A 50 -2.62 8.93 -10.52
CA PRO A 50 -3.78 8.09 -10.28
C PRO A 50 -4.83 8.79 -9.40
N ARG A 51 -6.11 8.51 -9.64
CA ARG A 51 -7.24 9.13 -8.93
C ARG A 51 -8.15 8.09 -8.30
N HIS A 52 -8.80 8.51 -7.22
CA HIS A 52 -9.90 7.75 -6.63
C HIS A 52 -11.15 7.84 -7.50
N GLY A 53 -12.01 6.82 -7.42
CA GLY A 53 -13.36 6.84 -8.01
C GLY A 53 -13.74 5.53 -8.69
N GLU A 54 -14.99 5.11 -8.55
CA GLU A 54 -15.50 3.83 -9.04
C GLU A 54 -15.49 3.71 -10.57
N GLY A 55 -15.49 4.83 -11.29
CA GLY A 55 -15.34 4.88 -12.74
C GLY A 55 -13.91 4.68 -13.23
N HIS A 56 -12.93 4.57 -12.33
CA HIS A 56 -11.53 4.32 -12.64
C HIS A 56 -11.19 2.82 -12.58
N ASP A 57 -10.22 2.42 -13.40
CA ASP A 57 -9.72 1.06 -13.41
C ASP A 57 -9.25 0.61 -12.01
N ILE A 58 -9.35 -0.70 -11.74
CA ILE A 58 -8.99 -1.28 -10.43
C ILE A 58 -7.54 -0.92 -10.06
N PHE A 59 -6.61 -0.90 -11.01
CA PHE A 59 -5.23 -0.54 -10.77
C PHE A 59 -5.05 0.97 -10.54
N GLU A 60 -5.76 1.83 -11.26
CA GLU A 60 -5.74 3.29 -11.01
C GLU A 60 -6.18 3.59 -9.57
N ARG A 61 -7.27 2.94 -9.12
CA ARG A 61 -7.75 3.07 -7.73
C ARG A 61 -6.72 2.56 -6.72
N LEU A 62 -6.09 1.40 -6.98
CA LEU A 62 -5.06 0.84 -6.09
C LEU A 62 -3.84 1.77 -6.01
N TYR A 63 -3.40 2.32 -7.14
CA TYR A 63 -2.28 3.25 -7.21
C TYR A 63 -2.59 4.58 -6.51
N ALA A 64 -3.83 5.07 -6.58
CA ALA A 64 -4.25 6.28 -5.88
C ALA A 64 -4.13 6.10 -4.36
N VAL A 65 -4.71 5.01 -3.82
CA VAL A 65 -4.61 4.66 -2.39
C VAL A 65 -3.16 4.48 -1.96
N ARG A 66 -2.35 3.81 -2.80
CA ARG A 66 -0.92 3.62 -2.50
C ARG A 66 -0.17 4.95 -2.47
N LEU A 67 -0.42 5.85 -3.42
CA LEU A 67 0.22 7.16 -3.50
C LEU A 67 -0.08 8.00 -2.25
N ASP A 68 -1.33 8.00 -1.77
CA ASP A 68 -1.68 8.72 -0.54
C ASP A 68 -0.93 8.18 0.68
N ARG A 69 -0.83 6.85 0.79
CA ARG A 69 -0.07 6.23 1.89
C ARG A 69 1.42 6.55 1.81
N LEU A 70 1.98 6.65 0.61
CA LEU A 70 3.38 7.05 0.41
C LEU A 70 3.61 8.52 0.78
N ARG A 71 2.64 9.41 0.53
CA ARG A 71 2.67 10.81 0.94
C ARG A 71 2.52 10.99 2.45
N ALA A 72 1.69 10.18 3.10
CA ALA A 72 1.41 10.28 4.53
C ALA A 72 2.59 9.86 5.42
N LEU A 73 3.46 8.97 4.96
CA LEU A 73 4.55 8.41 5.75
C LEU A 73 5.89 9.08 5.41
N GLU A 74 6.51 9.75 6.38
CA GLU A 74 7.80 10.42 6.20
C GLU A 74 8.93 9.47 5.78
N ASP A 75 9.01 8.29 6.38
CA ASP A 75 9.96 7.23 5.97
C ASP A 75 9.85 6.87 4.48
N CYS A 76 8.63 6.85 3.94
CA CYS A 76 8.42 6.56 2.53
C CYS A 76 8.89 7.73 1.67
N ARG A 77 8.59 8.96 2.09
CA ARG A 77 9.01 10.17 1.37
C ARG A 77 10.52 10.29 1.31
N SER A 78 11.24 10.05 2.40
CA SER A 78 12.71 10.14 2.42
C SER A 78 13.36 9.12 1.48
N VAL A 79 12.85 7.90 1.45
CA VAL A 79 13.34 6.83 0.56
C VAL A 79 13.05 7.13 -0.91
N LEU A 80 11.89 7.74 -1.21
CA LEU A 80 11.42 7.95 -2.58
C LEU A 80 11.77 9.32 -3.17
N ALA A 81 12.08 10.32 -2.35
CA ALA A 81 12.45 11.67 -2.79
C ALA A 81 13.48 11.71 -3.94
N PRO A 82 14.61 10.97 -3.91
CA PRO A 82 15.57 10.97 -5.01
C PRO A 82 15.05 10.30 -6.30
N LEU A 83 13.96 9.55 -6.23
CA LEU A 83 13.36 8.83 -7.35
C LEU A 83 12.14 9.56 -7.95
N ASP A 84 11.64 10.58 -7.28
CA ASP A 84 10.43 11.33 -7.66
C ASP A 84 10.72 12.43 -8.67
N ARG A 85 10.90 12.04 -9.94
CA ARG A 85 11.12 12.98 -11.05
C ARG A 85 9.87 13.76 -11.46
N GLN A 86 8.70 13.26 -11.09
CA GLN A 86 7.39 13.75 -11.54
C GLN A 86 6.71 14.63 -10.47
N GLY A 87 7.32 14.82 -9.30
CA GLY A 87 6.74 15.61 -8.20
C GLY A 87 5.49 14.97 -7.61
N LEU A 88 5.42 13.63 -7.60
CA LEU A 88 4.27 12.89 -7.08
C LEU A 88 4.18 12.97 -5.56
N LEU A 89 5.27 13.16 -4.84
CA LEU A 89 5.30 13.14 -3.37
C LEU A 89 5.04 14.51 -2.74
N SER A 90 5.09 15.60 -3.52
CA SER A 90 4.85 16.97 -3.05
C SER A 90 3.37 17.35 -2.95
N GLY A 91 2.47 16.54 -3.47
CA GLY A 91 1.04 16.74 -3.29
C GLY A 91 0.63 16.48 -1.84
N GLU A 92 -0.29 17.27 -1.30
CA GLU A 92 -0.97 16.89 -0.06
C GLU A 92 -1.61 15.51 -0.25
N PRO A 93 -1.55 14.62 0.75
CA PRO A 93 -2.38 13.43 0.72
C PRO A 93 -3.81 13.94 0.55
N VAL A 94 -4.53 13.44 -0.46
CA VAL A 94 -5.95 13.74 -0.55
C VAL A 94 -6.53 13.02 0.64
N ALA A 95 -6.76 13.75 1.72
CA ALA A 95 -7.52 13.23 2.84
C ALA A 95 -8.78 12.64 2.21
N ALA A 96 -9.04 11.35 2.46
CA ALA A 96 -10.34 10.78 2.17
C ALA A 96 -11.34 11.83 2.63
N ALA A 97 -12.19 12.31 1.70
CA ALA A 97 -13.15 13.37 1.99
C ALA A 97 -13.69 13.09 3.37
N PRO A 98 -13.59 14.04 4.33
CA PRO A 98 -13.99 13.77 5.70
C PRO A 98 -15.33 13.09 5.55
N THR A 99 -15.41 11.84 6.02
CA THR A 99 -16.71 11.21 6.15
C THR A 99 -17.44 12.27 6.95
N GLU A 100 -18.40 12.96 6.31
CA GLU A 100 -19.33 13.77 7.07
C GLU A 100 -19.73 12.86 8.23
N ALA A 101 -19.79 13.40 9.44
CA ALA A 101 -20.21 12.59 10.57
C ALA A 101 -21.67 12.19 10.30
N ILE A 102 -21.84 11.17 9.46
CA ILE A 102 -23.09 10.58 9.06
C ILE A 102 -23.49 9.85 10.31
N ASP A 103 -24.62 10.27 10.84
CA ASP A 103 -25.17 9.67 12.02
C ASP A 103 -25.42 8.17 11.77
N GLU A 104 -25.12 7.33 12.77
CA GLU A 104 -25.27 5.88 12.61
C GLU A 104 -26.73 5.49 12.30
N ASP A 105 -27.70 6.23 12.83
CA ASP A 105 -29.12 5.97 12.56
C ASP A 105 -29.51 6.38 11.12
N GLU A 106 -28.92 7.47 10.60
CA GLU A 106 -29.10 7.89 9.21
C GLU A 106 -28.52 6.87 8.22
N LEU A 107 -27.31 6.38 8.48
CA LEU A 107 -26.68 5.33 7.67
C LEU A 107 -27.50 4.04 7.68
N MET A 108 -28.01 3.66 8.85
CA MET A 108 -28.89 2.49 9.00
C MET A 108 -30.20 2.67 8.24
N ALA A 109 -30.74 3.89 8.15
CA ALA A 109 -31.95 4.17 7.39
C ALA A 109 -31.73 4.00 5.87
N GLU A 110 -30.61 4.49 5.33
CA GLU A 110 -30.25 4.30 3.93
C GLU A 110 -30.00 2.81 3.59
N LEU A 111 -29.27 2.10 4.46
CA LEU A 111 -28.93 0.70 4.24
C LEU A 111 -30.15 -0.23 4.27
N ARG A 112 -31.17 0.11 5.07
CA ARG A 112 -32.43 -0.68 5.14
C ARG A 112 -33.11 -0.81 3.79
N GLY A 113 -33.02 0.20 2.90
CA GLY A 113 -33.59 0.12 1.56
C GLY A 113 -32.82 -0.77 0.58
N ALA A 114 -31.54 -1.06 0.87
CA ALA A 114 -30.69 -1.92 0.04
C ALA A 114 -30.77 -3.42 0.43
N ALA A 115 -31.31 -3.73 1.62
CA ALA A 115 -31.39 -5.08 2.15
C ALA A 115 -32.53 -5.94 1.55
N ASP A 116 -33.48 -5.33 0.85
CA ASP A 116 -34.63 -6.03 0.24
C ASP A 116 -34.26 -6.83 -1.03
N SER A 117 -33.04 -6.67 -1.55
CA SER A 117 -32.54 -7.51 -2.65
C SER A 117 -31.80 -8.73 -2.10
N ASN A 118 -32.40 -9.93 -2.25
CA ASN A 118 -31.75 -11.21 -1.96
C ASN A 118 -30.46 -11.46 -2.78
N ASP A 119 -30.14 -10.59 -3.74
CA ASP A 119 -29.02 -10.64 -4.67
C ASP A 119 -27.66 -10.95 -4.04
N ILE A 120 -27.38 -10.49 -2.81
CA ILE A 120 -26.08 -10.72 -2.14
C ILE A 120 -25.95 -12.17 -1.63
N THR A 121 -27.07 -12.80 -1.24
CA THR A 121 -27.08 -14.20 -0.74
C THR A 121 -27.28 -15.23 -1.84
N GLU A 122 -27.63 -14.79 -3.06
CA GLU A 122 -27.94 -15.65 -4.19
C GLU A 122 -26.71 -15.84 -5.10
N LEU A 123 -26.20 -17.07 -5.14
CA LEU A 123 -25.13 -17.45 -6.07
C LEU A 123 -25.70 -17.71 -7.48
N ARG A 124 -25.71 -16.70 -8.36
CA ARG A 124 -26.29 -16.82 -9.72
C ARG A 124 -25.43 -17.59 -10.74
N HIS A 125 -24.11 -17.62 -10.55
CA HIS A 125 -23.16 -18.21 -11.49
C HIS A 125 -22.42 -19.44 -10.96
N VAL A 126 -22.76 -19.88 -9.74
CA VAL A 126 -22.12 -21.03 -9.10
C VAL A 126 -23.12 -22.18 -9.05
N ARG A 127 -22.67 -23.37 -9.45
CA ARG A 127 -23.46 -24.61 -9.35
C ARG A 127 -23.98 -24.80 -7.92
N ALA A 128 -25.25 -25.21 -7.80
CA ALA A 128 -25.90 -25.38 -6.51
C ALA A 128 -25.20 -26.47 -5.68
N SER A 129 -25.22 -26.34 -4.35
CA SER A 129 -24.56 -27.33 -3.49
C SER A 129 -25.11 -28.75 -3.66
N ALA A 130 -26.38 -28.90 -4.05
CA ALA A 130 -26.99 -30.19 -4.35
C ALA A 130 -26.40 -30.84 -5.62
N GLU A 131 -26.15 -30.04 -6.65
CA GLU A 131 -25.55 -30.51 -7.91
C GLU A 131 -24.08 -30.91 -7.73
N LYS A 132 -23.36 -30.20 -6.85
CA LYS A 132 -21.97 -30.57 -6.49
C LYS A 132 -21.91 -31.95 -5.83
N ARG A 133 -22.78 -32.21 -4.83
CA ARG A 133 -22.82 -33.50 -4.13
C ARG A 133 -23.24 -34.65 -5.04
N ALA A 134 -24.22 -34.42 -5.92
CA ALA A 134 -24.65 -35.43 -6.88
C ALA A 134 -23.54 -35.80 -7.88
N ALA A 135 -22.73 -34.83 -8.33
CA ALA A 135 -21.61 -35.09 -9.22
C ALA A 135 -20.45 -35.85 -8.52
N GLU A 136 -20.26 -35.66 -7.21
CA GLU A 136 -19.25 -36.37 -6.42
C GLU A 136 -19.66 -37.83 -6.12
N GLU A 137 -20.96 -38.10 -5.98
CA GLU A 137 -21.50 -39.45 -5.73
C GLU A 137 -21.51 -40.34 -6.99
N ILE A 138 -21.59 -39.74 -8.19
CA ILE A 138 -21.51 -40.45 -9.48
C ILE A 138 -20.05 -40.80 -9.85
N ALA A 139 -19.07 -40.09 -9.26
CA ALA A 139 -17.64 -40.27 -9.55
C ALA A 139 -16.91 -41.27 -8.63
N ASN A 140 -17.56 -41.76 -7.57
CA ASN A 140 -17.06 -42.81 -6.68
C ASN A 140 -17.62 -44.20 -7.07
#